data_AF-A0A2A5M7G0-F1
#
_entry.id   AF-A0A2A5M7G0-F1
#
_cell.length_a   1.000
_cell.length_b   1.000
_cell.length_c   1.000
_cell.angle_alpha   90.00
_cell.angle_beta   90.00
_cell.angle_gamma   90.00
#
_symmetry.space_group_name_H-M   'P 1'
#
loop_
_entity.id
_entity.type
_entity.pdbx_description
1 polymer ?
#
loop_
_entity_poly.entity_id
_entity_poly.type
_entity_poly.pdbx_seq_one_letter_code
_entity_poly.pdbx_strand_id
1 'polypeptide(L)'
;DLNQAYKFYDKACKLGLANACSNMALLLQNQGYKNEALLAFNKACALGESLSCNNIALFYEKEKDGQMASSFYKRSCDLKNARACYQLGSLYDKGELVKASV
;
A
#
# COMPACT_ATOMS: atom_id res chain seq x y z
N ASP A 1 -17.55 -14.29 -9.52
CA ASP A 1 -17.68 -14.54 -8.07
C ASP A 1 -16.43 -14.02 -7.36
N LEU A 2 -16.60 -13.11 -6.39
CA LEU A 2 -15.49 -12.49 -5.64
C LEU A 2 -14.73 -13.48 -4.77
N ASN A 3 -15.39 -14.49 -4.21
CA ASN A 3 -14.75 -15.53 -3.39
C ASN A 3 -13.82 -16.40 -4.25
N GLN A 4 -14.23 -16.68 -5.48
CA GLN A 4 -13.39 -17.45 -6.39
C GLN A 4 -12.17 -16.63 -6.86
N ALA A 5 -12.35 -15.34 -7.13
CA ALA A 5 -11.24 -14.43 -7.43
C ALA A 5 -10.24 -14.36 -6.28
N TYR A 6 -10.72 -14.20 -5.04
CA TYR A 6 -9.88 -14.20 -3.84
C TYR A 6 -9.02 -15.47 -3.74
N LYS A 7 -9.62 -16.66 -3.91
CA LYS A 7 -8.89 -17.94 -3.83
C LYS A 7 -7.74 -18.03 -4.83
N PHE A 8 -7.97 -17.59 -6.08
CA PHE A 8 -6.91 -17.61 -7.10
C PHE A 8 -5.84 -16.55 -6.86
N TYR A 9 -6.22 -15.35 -6.42
CA TYR A 9 -5.24 -14.33 -6.05
C TYR A 9 -4.41 -14.76 -4.84
N ASP A 10 -5.00 -15.34 -3.80
CA ASP A 10 -4.29 -15.86 -2.63
C ASP A 10 -3.26 -16.93 -3.03
N LYS A 11 -3.66 -17.88 -3.87
CA LYS A 11 -2.75 -18.92 -4.38
C LYS A 11 -1.57 -18.30 -5.14
N ALA A 12 -1.82 -17.41 -6.09
CA ALA A 12 -0.75 -16.75 -6.85
C ALA A 12 0.13 -15.84 -5.99
N CYS A 13 -0.46 -15.17 -5.00
CA CYS A 13 0.25 -14.35 -4.02
C CYS A 13 1.18 -15.20 -3.12
N LYS A 14 0.73 -16.39 -2.72
CA LYS A 14 1.57 -17.38 -1.99
C LYS A 14 2.73 -17.90 -2.83
N LEU A 15 2.59 -17.92 -4.15
CA LEU A 15 3.65 -18.26 -5.11
C LEU A 15 4.57 -17.07 -5.44
N GLY A 16 4.41 -15.92 -4.78
CA GLY A 16 5.29 -14.76 -4.93
C GLY A 16 4.91 -13.79 -6.05
N LEU A 17 3.76 -13.96 -6.70
CA LEU A 17 3.29 -13.01 -7.71
C LEU A 17 2.76 -11.73 -7.02
N ALA A 18 3.56 -10.67 -7.01
CA ALA A 18 3.25 -9.42 -6.31
C ALA A 18 1.91 -8.81 -6.74
N ASN A 19 1.62 -8.79 -8.05
CA ASN A 19 0.36 -8.27 -8.59
C ASN A 19 -0.87 -9.04 -8.09
N ALA A 20 -0.74 -10.35 -7.82
CA ALA A 20 -1.84 -11.12 -7.24
C ALA A 20 -2.11 -10.70 -5.79
N CYS A 21 -1.07 -10.46 -5.00
CA CYS A 21 -1.22 -9.91 -3.65
C CYS A 21 -1.90 -8.52 -3.68
N SER A 22 -1.53 -7.66 -4.64
CA SER A 22 -2.11 -6.32 -4.82
C SER A 22 -3.59 -6.39 -5.21
N ASN A 23 -3.95 -7.26 -6.17
CA ASN A 23 -5.35 -7.45 -6.58
C ASN A 23 -6.20 -8.08 -5.47
N MET A 24 -5.64 -9.00 -4.69
CA MET A 24 -6.29 -9.52 -3.48
C MET A 24 -6.57 -8.41 -2.47
N ALA A 25 -5.59 -7.53 -2.24
CA ALA A 25 -5.71 -6.41 -1.32
C ALA A 25 -6.82 -5.43 -1.74
N LEU A 26 -6.89 -5.10 -3.04
CA LEU A 26 -7.96 -4.26 -3.60
C LEU A 26 -9.34 -4.91 -3.42
N LEU A 27 -9.45 -6.22 -3.64
CA LEU A 27 -10.70 -6.97 -3.46
C LEU A 27 -11.15 -6.99 -1.99
N LEU A 28 -10.21 -7.13 -1.04
CA LEU A 28 -10.48 -7.05 0.40
C LEU A 28 -10.89 -5.63 0.81
N GLN A 29 -10.19 -4.61 0.31
CA GLN A 29 -10.48 -3.21 0.59
C GLN A 29 -11.89 -2.82 0.13
N ASN A 30 -12.30 -3.25 -1.06
CA ASN A 30 -13.63 -2.99 -1.61
C ASN A 30 -14.76 -3.66 -0.80
N GLN A 31 -14.44 -4.71 -0.04
CA GLN A 31 -15.37 -5.39 0.86
C GLN A 31 -15.33 -4.84 2.29
N GLY A 32 -14.48 -3.85 2.56
CA GLY A 32 -14.36 -3.23 3.88
C GLY A 32 -13.37 -3.91 4.84
N TYR A 33 -12.68 -4.97 4.41
CA TYR A 33 -11.65 -5.67 5.18
C TYR A 33 -10.32 -4.91 5.14
N LYS A 34 -10.29 -3.74 5.79
CA LYS A 34 -9.16 -2.78 5.72
C LYS A 34 -7.84 -3.37 6.21
N ASN A 35 -7.86 -4.10 7.34
CA ASN A 35 -6.64 -4.64 7.95
C ASN A 35 -6.03 -5.74 7.08
N GLU A 36 -6.86 -6.63 6.56
CA GLU A 36 -6.48 -7.71 5.67
C GLU A 36 -5.96 -7.16 4.34
N ALA A 37 -6.61 -6.13 3.80
CA ALA A 37 -6.11 -5.41 2.64
C ALA A 37 -4.73 -4.81 2.88
N LEU A 38 -4.50 -4.19 4.04
CA LEU A 38 -3.21 -3.60 4.40
C LEU A 38 -2.11 -4.66 4.48
N LEU A 39 -2.40 -5.83 5.07
CA LEU A 39 -1.47 -6.97 5.10
C LEU A 39 -1.13 -7.48 3.69
N ALA A 40 -2.14 -7.60 2.82
CA ALA A 40 -1.96 -8.04 1.45
C ALA A 40 -1.17 -7.02 0.60
N PHE A 41 -1.44 -5.72 0.73
CA PHE A 41 -0.64 -4.67 0.12
C PHE A 41 0.79 -4.69 0.64
N ASN A 42 1.00 -4.89 1.95
CA ASN A 42 2.34 -4.95 2.54
C ASN A 42 3.15 -6.09 1.91
N LYS A 43 2.54 -7.27 1.75
CA LYS A 43 3.17 -8.39 1.05
C LYS A 43 3.49 -8.08 -0.42
N ALA A 44 2.57 -7.44 -1.16
CA ALA A 44 2.81 -7.02 -2.54
C ALA A 44 3.96 -6.00 -2.65
N CYS A 45 3.98 -5.02 -1.77
CA CYS A 45 5.04 -4.02 -1.63
C CYS A 45 6.39 -4.67 -1.26
N ALA A 46 6.36 -5.69 -0.39
CA ALA A 46 7.53 -6.49 -0.03
C ALA A 46 8.14 -7.20 -1.25
N LEU A 47 7.29 -7.62 -2.19
CA LEU A 47 7.66 -8.27 -3.45
C LEU A 47 8.00 -7.27 -4.58
N GLY A 48 8.08 -5.97 -4.29
CA GLY A 48 8.52 -4.95 -5.24
C GLY A 48 7.41 -4.29 -6.06
N GLU A 49 6.13 -4.52 -5.74
CA GLU A 49 5.03 -3.84 -6.43
C GLU A 49 4.85 -2.43 -5.87
N SER A 50 5.19 -1.43 -6.68
CA SER A 50 5.30 -0.04 -6.24
C SER A 50 3.95 0.59 -5.91
N LEU A 51 2.87 0.23 -6.62
CA LEU A 51 1.53 0.78 -6.37
C LEU A 51 0.99 0.32 -5.02
N SER A 52 1.30 -0.90 -4.58
CA SER A 52 0.93 -1.41 -3.26
C SER A 52 1.62 -0.62 -2.16
N CYS A 53 2.91 -0.31 -2.30
CA CYS A 53 3.59 0.58 -1.37
C CYS A 53 2.90 1.96 -1.32
N ASN A 54 2.53 2.52 -2.48
CA ASN A 54 1.81 3.79 -2.57
C ASN A 54 0.41 3.72 -1.90
N ASN A 55 -0.31 2.60 -2.04
CA ASN A 55 -1.63 2.42 -1.41
C ASN A 55 -1.54 2.33 0.11
N ILE A 56 -0.47 1.72 0.64
CA ILE A 56 -0.19 1.73 2.08
C ILE A 56 0.13 3.15 2.54
N ALA A 57 0.93 3.89 1.78
CA ALA A 57 1.26 5.28 2.11
C ALA A 57 -0.01 6.16 2.16
N LEU A 58 -0.90 6.05 1.17
CA LEU A 58 -2.19 6.74 1.15
C LEU A 58 -3.09 6.37 2.33
N PHE A 59 -3.05 5.11 2.77
CA PHE A 59 -3.77 4.68 3.96
C PHE A 59 -3.27 5.44 5.19
N TYR A 60 -1.96 5.48 5.44
CA TYR A 60 -1.40 6.19 6.59
C TYR A 60 -1.52 7.72 6.48
N GLU A 61 -1.46 8.28 5.28
CA GLU A 61 -1.73 9.72 5.05
C GLU A 61 -3.16 10.07 5.49
N LYS A 62 -4.14 9.22 5.15
CA LYS A 62 -5.53 9.39 5.59
C LYS A 62 -5.69 9.27 7.11
N GLU A 63 -4.93 8.37 7.74
CA GLU A 63 -4.88 8.22 9.19
C GLU A 63 -4.02 9.31 9.87
N LYS A 64 -3.51 10.29 9.11
CA LYS A 64 -2.64 11.38 9.59
C LYS A 64 -1.36 10.89 10.28
N ASP A 65 -0.86 9.73 9.85
CA ASP A 65 0.44 9.20 10.24
C ASP A 65 1.45 9.47 9.13
N GLY A 66 1.96 10.72 9.10
CA GLY A 66 2.92 11.15 8.09
C GLY A 66 4.26 10.42 8.14
N GLN A 67 4.64 9.91 9.30
CA GLN A 67 5.87 9.13 9.46
C GLN A 67 5.76 7.79 8.72
N MET A 68 4.64 7.09 8.90
CA MET A 68 4.38 5.86 8.15
C MET A 68 4.13 6.14 6.67
N ALA A 69 3.35 7.17 6.34
CA ALA A 69 3.08 7.55 4.95
C ALA A 69 4.37 7.84 4.17
N SER A 70 5.25 8.68 4.71
CA SER A 70 6.54 9.02 4.09
C SER A 70 7.44 7.81 3.88
N SER A 71 7.50 6.87 4.85
CA SER A 71 8.28 5.63 4.73
C SER A 71 7.81 4.78 3.53
N PHE A 72 6.51 4.58 3.38
CA PHE A 72 5.96 3.81 2.28
C PHE A 72 6.00 4.55 0.93
N TYR A 73 5.80 5.88 0.92
CA TYR A 73 6.00 6.69 -0.29
C TYR A 73 7.46 6.65 -0.75
N LYS A 74 8.42 6.75 0.17
CA LYS A 74 9.84 6.59 -0.15
C LYS A 74 10.12 5.24 -0.81
N ARG A 75 9.63 4.15 -0.20
CA ARG A 75 9.80 2.81 -0.78
C ARG A 75 9.17 2.70 -2.18
N SER A 76 7.97 3.23 -2.38
CA SER A 76 7.31 3.24 -3.69
C SER A 76 8.08 4.09 -4.72
N CYS A 77 8.62 5.23 -4.30
CA CYS A 77 9.48 6.10 -5.12
C CYS A 77 10.80 5.41 -5.50
N ASP A 78 11.43 4.69 -4.57
CA ASP A 78 12.63 3.88 -4.82
C ASP A 78 12.35 2.79 -5.88
N LEU A 79 11.10 2.29 -5.93
CA LEU A 79 10.56 1.40 -6.97
C LEU A 79 10.05 2.15 -8.23
N LYS A 80 10.51 3.38 -8.45
CA LYS A 80 10.25 4.21 -9.64
C LYS A 80 8.80 4.65 -9.82
N ASN A 81 8.00 4.70 -8.76
CA ASN A 81 6.68 5.30 -8.80
C ASN A 81 6.76 6.83 -8.69
N ALA A 82 6.62 7.52 -9.82
CA ALA A 82 6.69 8.98 -9.88
C ALA A 82 5.66 9.70 -9.00
N ARG A 83 4.44 9.15 -8.89
CA ARG A 83 3.39 9.71 -8.03
C ARG A 83 3.79 9.64 -6.56
N ALA A 84 4.37 8.53 -6.12
CA ALA A 84 4.85 8.41 -4.76
C ALA A 84 6.01 9.36 -4.45
N CYS A 85 6.92 9.59 -5.40
CA CYS A 85 7.98 10.60 -5.24
C CYS A 85 7.40 12.00 -5.05
N TYR A 86 6.40 12.37 -5.86
CA TYR A 86 5.70 13.65 -5.73
C TYR A 86 5.01 13.79 -4.36
N GLN A 87 4.27 12.77 -3.92
CA GLN A 87 3.59 12.77 -2.63
C GLN A 87 4.59 12.87 -1.47
N LEU A 88 5.71 12.16 -1.54
CA LEU A 88 6.79 12.27 -0.56
C LEU A 88 7.30 13.71 -0.47
N GLY A 89 7.60 14.33 -1.61
CA GLY A 89 8.02 15.73 -1.67
C GLY A 89 6.99 16.67 -1.05
N SER A 90 5.70 16.46 -1.33
CA SER A 90 4.61 17.23 -0.74
C SER A 90 4.53 17.08 0.79
N LEU A 91 4.79 15.90 1.35
CA LEU A 91 4.80 15.70 2.80
C LEU A 91 5.96 16.47 3.47
N TYR A 92 7.14 16.47 2.83
CA TYR A 92 8.28 17.24 3.31
C TYR A 92 8.02 18.75 3.25
N ASP A 93 7.47 19.24 2.14
CA ASP A 93 7.16 20.67 1.93
C ASP A 93 6.18 21.21 2.97
N LYS A 94 5.15 20.43 3.29
CA LYS A 94 4.14 20.81 4.30
C LYS A 94 4.59 20.58 5.76
N GLY A 95 5.72 19.91 5.98
CA GLY A 95 6.15 19.51 7.32
C GLY A 95 5.24 18.46 7.99
N GLU A 96 4.50 17.67 7.21
CA GLU A 96 3.48 16.73 7.69
C GLU A 96 4.06 15.37 8.14
N LEU A 97 5.36 15.26 8.39
CA LEU A 97 6.02 14.00 8.74
C LEU A 97 5.77 13.51 10.17
N VAL A 98 5.11 14.34 10.98
CA VAL A 98 4.86 14.04 12.39
C VAL A 98 3.66 13.12 12.52
N LYS A 99 3.78 12.11 13.38
CA LYS A 99 2.64 11.26 13.76
C LYS A 99 1.62 12.13 14.48
N ALA A 100 0.36 12.17 14.03
CA ALA A 100 -0.69 12.84 14.80
C ALA A 100 -0.74 12.21 16.20
N SER A 101 -0.45 13.02 17.23
CA SER A 101 -0.63 12.62 18.62
C SER A 101 -2.13 12.48 18.83
N VAL A 102 -2.59 11.26 19.08
CA VAL A 102 -3.96 10.97 19.53
C VAL A 102 -4.04 11.20 21.04
#